data_AF-A0A7G9QN85-F1
#
_entry.id   AF-A0A7G9QN85-F1
#
_cell.length_a   1.000
_cell.length_b   1.000
_cell.length_c   1.000
_cell.angle_alpha   90.00
_cell.angle_beta   90.00
_cell.angle_gamma   90.00
#
_symmetry.space_group_name_H-M   'P 1'
#
loop_
_entity.id
_entity.type
_entity.pdbx_description
1 polymer ?
#
loop_
_entity_poly.entity_id
_entity_poly.type
_entity_poly.pdbx_seq_one_letter_code
_entity_poly.pdbx_strand_id
1 'polypeptide(L)'
;MYFWNTSKENRPKDVPEVILYGDQRKQKPERLWYGITDNPSSLSLSNYYQLIKETNSTGIICVNYSYARYGTGNKPVQNAAHLAADWVRFDKGKTKFWEIGNENYGTWQAGYKIDTSKNKDHQPEMISGKLYGEHLKVFVDSMKAAAKEINSEIFIGAVVIETAKEKSWEGGITKNWNDGLLKTAGSAIDYYVLHSYYTPYEQNSSPEIILNTAKTETHKMAAYMKELSRIYQLPERPLALTEWNIFATGSKQSCSFINGMHAAIVLGELANLKFGMASRWDLANGYAHGNDHGMFNKGDEPGVPLWNPRPVFYYMYYFQRFFGDQLLTTKVSDNNDILAYSAKFKNGELGAVIVNKGNVPQVIDLDITGFKSTKKYYLYSLTGGDDNGAFSQKVLVNGKTTKFAAGGPEDPKKIKALSATVTGKIKFESQPFSVQYLLTE
;
A
#
# COMPACT_ATOMS: atom_id res chain seq x y z
N MET A 1 -0.31 6.73 -17.86
CA MET A 1 -0.49 5.36 -18.43
C MET A 1 0.85 4.77 -18.84
N TYR A 2 1.11 3.48 -18.57
CA TYR A 2 2.41 2.84 -18.82
C TYR A 2 2.34 1.81 -19.97
N PHE A 3 3.32 1.85 -20.88
CA PHE A 3 3.52 0.86 -21.94
C PHE A 3 4.91 0.25 -21.80
N TRP A 4 4.95 -1.01 -21.36
CA TRP A 4 6.19 -1.66 -20.91
C TRP A 4 7.17 -2.02 -22.05
N ASN A 5 6.66 -2.27 -23.26
CA ASN A 5 7.42 -2.79 -24.40
C ASN A 5 7.75 -1.76 -25.47
N THR A 6 7.56 -0.47 -25.21
CA THR A 6 7.79 0.58 -26.21
C THR A 6 8.53 1.77 -25.62
N SER A 7 9.08 2.61 -26.51
CA SER A 7 9.72 3.88 -26.21
C SER A 7 8.81 5.05 -26.60
N LYS A 8 9.19 6.27 -26.22
CA LYS A 8 8.44 7.48 -26.54
C LYS A 8 8.33 7.72 -28.06
N GLU A 9 9.39 7.39 -28.79
CA GLU A 9 9.49 7.51 -30.25
C GLU A 9 8.57 6.51 -30.97
N ASN A 10 8.23 5.41 -30.29
CA ASN A 10 7.39 4.33 -30.79
C ASN A 10 6.02 4.29 -30.12
N ARG A 11 5.44 5.48 -29.85
CA ARG A 11 4.09 5.60 -29.28
C ARG A 11 3.08 4.75 -30.08
N PRO A 12 2.25 3.91 -29.41
CA PRO A 12 1.25 3.10 -30.12
C PRO A 12 0.25 3.99 -30.88
N LYS A 13 -0.01 3.64 -32.14
CA LYS A 13 -0.78 4.45 -33.10
C LYS A 13 -2.26 4.60 -32.74
N ASP A 14 -2.80 3.63 -32.02
CA ASP A 14 -4.21 3.57 -31.61
C ASP A 14 -4.43 4.15 -30.20
N VAL A 15 -3.46 4.90 -29.66
CA VAL A 15 -3.63 5.65 -28.41
C VAL A 15 -3.93 7.10 -28.75
N PRO A 16 -5.12 7.62 -28.40
CA PRO A 16 -5.50 8.99 -28.73
C PRO A 16 -4.59 9.99 -28.03
N GLU A 17 -4.32 11.11 -28.69
CA GLU A 17 -3.45 12.17 -28.14
C GLU A 17 -3.99 12.70 -26.81
N VAL A 18 -5.31 12.95 -26.76
CA VAL A 18 -6.05 13.36 -25.57
C VAL A 18 -6.87 12.18 -25.06
N ILE A 19 -6.72 11.86 -23.78
CA ILE A 19 -7.55 10.88 -23.07
C ILE A 19 -8.61 11.63 -22.26
N LEU A 20 -9.84 11.12 -22.29
CA LEU A 20 -10.95 11.68 -21.53
C LEU A 20 -10.98 11.12 -20.10
N TYR A 21 -11.44 11.96 -19.19
CA TYR A 21 -11.60 11.67 -17.77
C TYR A 21 -13.05 11.94 -17.37
N GLY A 22 -13.46 11.40 -16.23
CA GLY A 22 -14.80 11.62 -15.67
C GLY A 22 -14.94 12.92 -14.90
N ASP A 23 -13.83 13.54 -14.51
CA ASP A 23 -13.83 14.83 -13.84
C ASP A 23 -13.76 15.98 -14.86
N GLN A 24 -14.06 17.19 -14.38
CA GLN A 24 -14.09 18.38 -15.24
C GLN A 24 -12.69 18.97 -15.48
N ARG A 25 -11.63 18.15 -15.46
CA ARG A 25 -10.28 18.62 -15.68
C ARG A 25 -10.11 19.11 -17.11
N LYS A 26 -9.25 20.13 -17.29
CA LYS A 26 -8.90 20.64 -18.62
C LYS A 26 -8.28 19.53 -19.47
N GLN A 27 -8.85 19.28 -20.64
CA GLN A 27 -8.30 18.34 -21.61
C GLN A 27 -6.90 18.77 -22.03
N LYS A 28 -5.98 17.81 -22.04
CA LYS A 28 -4.59 18.01 -22.45
C LYS A 28 -4.03 16.72 -23.05
N PRO A 29 -2.99 16.79 -23.88
CA PRO A 29 -2.27 15.60 -24.33
C PRO A 29 -1.86 14.74 -23.13
N GLU A 30 -2.14 13.44 -23.20
CA GLU A 30 -1.89 12.54 -22.08
C GLU A 30 -0.40 12.23 -21.93
N ARG A 31 0.08 12.20 -20.69
CA ARG A 31 1.44 11.75 -20.39
C ARG A 31 1.47 10.22 -20.37
N LEU A 32 2.10 9.65 -21.39
CA LEU A 32 2.47 8.25 -21.41
C LEU A 32 3.84 8.05 -20.75
N TRP A 33 3.96 6.92 -20.08
CA TRP A 33 5.18 6.39 -19.50
C TRP A 33 5.56 5.12 -20.25
N TYR A 34 6.85 4.86 -20.35
CA TYR A 34 7.42 3.88 -21.27
C TYR A 34 8.41 3.00 -20.53
N GLY A 35 8.36 1.69 -20.78
CA GLY A 35 9.30 0.75 -20.17
C GLY A 35 10.67 0.76 -20.84
N ILE A 36 10.75 1.18 -22.10
CA ILE A 36 12.01 1.43 -22.81
C ILE A 36 12.30 2.92 -22.74
N THR A 37 13.11 3.32 -21.75
CA THR A 37 13.47 4.73 -21.53
C THR A 37 14.78 4.84 -20.74
N ASP A 38 15.54 5.88 -21.03
CA ASP A 38 16.71 6.36 -20.28
C ASP A 38 16.40 7.61 -19.43
N ASN A 39 15.13 8.03 -19.37
CA ASN A 39 14.73 9.21 -18.62
C ASN A 39 14.95 9.00 -17.12
N PRO A 40 15.81 9.81 -16.46
CA PRO A 40 16.15 9.63 -15.05
C PRO A 40 14.98 9.88 -14.09
N SER A 41 13.91 10.52 -14.57
CA SER A 41 12.69 10.79 -13.82
C SER A 41 11.56 9.79 -14.11
N SER A 42 11.88 8.65 -14.74
CA SER A 42 10.95 7.56 -15.06
C SER A 42 11.55 6.23 -14.62
N LEU A 43 10.70 5.25 -14.29
CA LEU A 43 11.14 3.89 -14.04
C LEU A 43 11.09 3.07 -15.34
N SER A 44 12.27 2.74 -15.89
CA SER A 44 12.36 1.77 -16.98
C SER A 44 12.07 0.35 -16.47
N LEU A 45 11.65 -0.53 -17.37
CA LEU A 45 11.36 -1.92 -17.00
C LEU A 45 12.64 -2.66 -16.53
N SER A 46 13.79 -2.35 -17.13
CA SER A 46 15.07 -2.91 -16.69
C SER A 46 15.43 -2.46 -15.28
N ASN A 47 15.22 -1.18 -14.95
CA ASN A 47 15.51 -0.64 -13.62
C ASN A 47 14.56 -1.25 -12.57
N TYR A 48 13.30 -1.48 -12.91
CA TYR A 48 12.39 -2.22 -12.04
C TYR A 48 12.90 -3.63 -11.73
N TYR A 49 13.29 -4.40 -12.74
CA TYR A 49 13.82 -5.75 -12.53
C TYR A 49 15.17 -5.77 -11.79
N GLN A 50 15.99 -4.75 -11.99
CA GLN A 50 17.22 -4.58 -11.21
C GLN A 50 16.91 -4.27 -9.75
N LEU A 51 15.98 -3.35 -9.48
CA LEU A 51 15.57 -2.98 -8.13
C LEU A 51 15.10 -4.21 -7.34
N ILE A 52 14.14 -4.99 -7.87
CA ILE A 52 13.63 -6.16 -7.15
C ILE A 52 14.72 -7.20 -6.88
N LYS A 53 15.70 -7.34 -7.79
CA LYS A 53 16.83 -8.25 -7.63
C LYS A 53 17.78 -7.76 -6.54
N GLU A 54 18.12 -6.47 -6.53
CA GLU A 54 19.05 -5.87 -5.57
C GLU A 54 18.47 -5.81 -4.16
N THR A 55 17.15 -5.65 -4.03
CA THR A 55 16.47 -5.59 -2.73
C THR A 55 15.94 -6.94 -2.26
N ASN A 56 16.06 -7.99 -3.09
CA ASN A 56 15.44 -9.30 -2.87
C ASN A 56 13.94 -9.19 -2.56
N SER A 57 13.25 -8.31 -3.30
CA SER A 57 11.82 -8.05 -3.15
C SER A 57 10.98 -8.94 -4.07
N THR A 58 9.78 -9.29 -3.62
CA THR A 58 8.75 -9.85 -4.50
C THR A 58 7.95 -8.71 -5.12
N GLY A 59 7.92 -8.65 -6.45
CA GLY A 59 7.19 -7.63 -7.20
C GLY A 59 5.72 -7.97 -7.43
N ILE A 60 4.92 -6.92 -7.58
CA ILE A 60 3.57 -6.95 -8.15
C ILE A 60 3.54 -6.00 -9.35
N ILE A 61 2.84 -6.39 -10.43
CA ILE A 61 2.72 -5.57 -11.65
C ILE A 61 1.25 -5.23 -11.91
N CYS A 62 0.92 -3.94 -11.93
CA CYS A 62 -0.35 -3.44 -12.43
C CYS A 62 -0.27 -3.19 -13.94
N VAL A 63 -1.08 -3.92 -14.73
CA VAL A 63 -1.10 -3.77 -16.20
C VAL A 63 -2.02 -2.62 -16.63
N ASN A 64 -1.74 -2.08 -17.81
CA ASN A 64 -2.49 -0.97 -18.38
C ASN A 64 -3.89 -1.42 -18.89
N TYR A 65 -4.82 -1.61 -17.96
CA TYR A 65 -6.21 -1.91 -18.27
C TYR A 65 -6.89 -0.79 -19.07
N SER A 66 -6.65 0.47 -18.74
CA SER A 66 -7.37 1.59 -19.36
C SER A 66 -7.19 1.67 -20.88
N TYR A 67 -6.12 1.09 -21.43
CA TYR A 67 -5.95 0.93 -22.87
C TYR A 67 -7.07 0.14 -23.54
N ALA A 68 -7.69 -0.81 -22.83
CA ALA A 68 -8.89 -1.52 -23.27
C ALA A 68 -10.08 -0.58 -23.50
N ARG A 69 -10.10 0.58 -22.82
CA ARG A 69 -11.15 1.60 -22.95
C ARG A 69 -10.77 2.64 -24.00
N TYR A 70 -9.67 3.34 -23.79
CA TYR A 70 -9.33 4.52 -24.61
C TYR A 70 -8.73 4.17 -25.98
N GLY A 71 -8.34 2.91 -26.23
CA GLY A 71 -7.77 2.49 -27.50
C GLY A 71 -8.75 2.70 -28.67
N THR A 72 -8.23 3.16 -29.81
CA THR A 72 -9.02 3.45 -31.03
C THR A 72 -8.87 2.38 -32.13
N GLY A 73 -8.19 1.28 -31.81
CA GLY A 73 -8.08 0.10 -32.65
C GLY A 73 -9.43 -0.62 -32.79
N ASN A 74 -9.50 -1.61 -33.69
CA ASN A 74 -10.73 -2.36 -33.93
C ASN A 74 -11.11 -3.32 -32.77
N LYS A 75 -10.16 -3.64 -31.89
CA LYS A 75 -10.28 -4.62 -30.80
C LYS A 75 -9.49 -4.16 -29.56
N PRO A 76 -9.79 -2.99 -28.98
CA PRO A 76 -8.96 -2.40 -27.93
C PRO A 76 -8.87 -3.29 -26.67
N VAL A 77 -9.95 -3.99 -26.31
CA VAL A 77 -9.95 -4.94 -25.18
C VAL A 77 -8.93 -6.07 -25.40
N GLN A 78 -8.98 -6.72 -26.57
CA GLN A 78 -8.03 -7.79 -26.91
C GLN A 78 -6.62 -7.25 -27.05
N ASN A 79 -6.42 -6.08 -27.68
CA ASN A 79 -5.09 -5.47 -27.81
C ASN A 79 -4.45 -5.23 -26.44
N ALA A 80 -5.20 -4.71 -25.48
CA ALA A 80 -4.70 -4.45 -24.13
C ALA A 80 -4.45 -5.76 -23.35
N ALA A 81 -5.34 -6.75 -23.48
CA ALA A 81 -5.14 -8.07 -22.88
C ALA A 81 -3.93 -8.82 -23.48
N HIS A 82 -3.68 -8.68 -24.78
CA HIS A 82 -2.48 -9.21 -25.45
C HIS A 82 -1.22 -8.49 -24.98
N LEU A 83 -1.24 -7.17 -24.85
CA LEU A 83 -0.11 -6.40 -24.30
C LEU A 83 0.26 -6.88 -22.88
N ALA A 84 -0.73 -7.19 -22.04
CA ALA A 84 -0.51 -7.73 -20.71
C ALA A 84 0.06 -9.17 -20.75
N ALA A 85 -0.51 -10.04 -21.60
CA ALA A 85 -0.05 -11.41 -21.77
C ALA A 85 1.38 -11.50 -22.36
N ASP A 86 1.72 -10.61 -23.29
CA ASP A 86 3.09 -10.50 -23.81
C ASP A 86 4.08 -10.08 -22.72
N TRP A 87 3.64 -9.27 -21.75
CA TRP A 87 4.47 -8.98 -20.58
C TRP A 87 4.68 -10.25 -19.75
N VAL A 88 3.65 -11.07 -19.52
CA VAL A 88 3.81 -12.35 -18.82
C VAL A 88 4.85 -13.23 -19.50
N ARG A 89 4.80 -13.36 -20.84
CA ARG A 89 5.81 -14.12 -21.62
C ARG A 89 7.21 -13.53 -21.48
N PHE A 90 7.34 -12.21 -21.57
CA PHE A 90 8.62 -11.50 -21.45
C PHE A 90 9.21 -11.57 -20.03
N ASP A 91 8.35 -11.49 -19.03
CA ASP A 91 8.69 -11.53 -17.62
C ASP A 91 9.36 -12.87 -17.26
N LYS A 92 8.93 -13.98 -17.89
CA LYS A 92 9.47 -15.34 -17.70
C LYS A 92 9.38 -15.82 -16.24
N GLY A 93 8.26 -15.51 -15.58
CA GLY A 93 7.95 -15.98 -14.23
C GLY A 93 8.71 -15.28 -13.10
N LYS A 94 9.28 -14.09 -13.34
CA LYS A 94 9.85 -13.25 -12.28
C LYS A 94 8.76 -12.67 -11.37
N THR A 95 7.55 -12.50 -11.91
CA THR A 95 6.41 -11.86 -11.25
C THR A 95 5.29 -12.86 -11.00
N LYS A 96 4.96 -13.05 -9.72
CA LYS A 96 3.89 -13.95 -9.29
C LYS A 96 2.52 -13.27 -9.24
N PHE A 97 2.48 -11.99 -8.88
CA PHE A 97 1.24 -11.25 -8.63
C PHE A 97 1.04 -10.14 -9.67
N TRP A 98 -0.17 -10.07 -10.23
CA TRP A 98 -0.53 -9.15 -11.30
C TRP A 98 -1.88 -8.50 -11.02
N GLU A 99 -2.03 -7.23 -11.35
CA GLU A 99 -3.30 -6.49 -11.16
C GLU A 99 -3.80 -5.95 -12.49
N ILE A 100 -5.11 -6.00 -12.70
CA ILE A 100 -5.73 -5.47 -13.92
C ILE A 100 -6.24 -4.05 -13.66
N GLY A 101 -5.38 -3.06 -13.91
CA GLY A 101 -5.71 -1.65 -13.75
C GLY A 101 -5.62 -1.14 -12.31
N ASN A 102 -6.01 0.13 -12.14
CA ASN A 102 -5.84 0.92 -10.92
C ASN A 102 -7.06 1.81 -10.72
N GLU A 103 -7.77 1.65 -9.60
CA GLU A 103 -8.93 2.47 -9.18
C GLU A 103 -9.92 2.82 -10.32
N ASN A 104 -10.16 1.93 -11.27
CA ASN A 104 -10.80 2.31 -12.54
C ASN A 104 -12.25 2.85 -12.40
N TYR A 105 -12.84 2.73 -11.21
CA TYR A 105 -14.08 3.39 -10.79
C TYR A 105 -13.96 4.91 -10.59
N GLY A 106 -12.75 5.45 -10.48
CA GLY A 106 -12.48 6.84 -10.15
C GLY A 106 -12.59 7.73 -11.37
N THR A 107 -13.27 8.87 -11.23
CA THR A 107 -13.41 9.87 -12.30
C THR A 107 -12.06 10.43 -12.77
N TRP A 108 -11.04 10.34 -11.91
CA TRP A 108 -9.67 10.76 -12.17
C TRP A 108 -8.83 9.77 -12.98
N GLN A 109 -9.33 8.54 -13.21
CA GLN A 109 -8.59 7.51 -13.92
C GLN A 109 -8.81 7.59 -15.43
N ALA A 110 -7.73 7.35 -16.17
CA ALA A 110 -7.81 7.18 -17.62
C ALA A 110 -8.75 6.00 -17.95
N GLY A 111 -9.55 6.14 -19.00
CA GLY A 111 -10.49 5.08 -19.42
C GLY A 111 -11.76 5.00 -18.57
N TYR A 112 -11.95 5.87 -17.58
CA TYR A 112 -13.25 6.07 -16.93
C TYR A 112 -14.30 6.54 -17.95
N LYS A 113 -13.90 7.47 -18.82
CA LYS A 113 -14.68 8.03 -19.92
C LYS A 113 -13.92 7.85 -21.25
N ILE A 114 -14.63 7.58 -22.34
CA ILE A 114 -14.06 7.44 -23.69
C ILE A 114 -14.85 8.26 -24.72
N ASP A 115 -14.19 8.57 -25.84
CA ASP A 115 -14.85 9.16 -27.01
C ASP A 115 -15.39 8.02 -27.90
N THR A 116 -16.69 7.77 -27.81
CA THR A 116 -17.36 6.67 -28.53
C THR A 116 -17.37 6.85 -30.04
N SER A 117 -17.07 8.06 -30.56
CA SER A 117 -16.92 8.29 -32.00
C SER A 117 -15.58 7.79 -32.56
N LYS A 118 -14.58 7.63 -31.68
CA LYS A 118 -13.22 7.17 -32.04
C LYS A 118 -12.95 5.73 -31.66
N ASN A 119 -13.63 5.25 -30.62
CA ASN A 119 -13.64 3.85 -30.24
C ASN A 119 -14.44 3.02 -31.27
N LYS A 120 -13.98 1.80 -31.57
CA LYS A 120 -14.52 0.98 -32.68
C LYS A 120 -15.13 -0.35 -32.24
N ASP A 121 -15.26 -0.58 -30.93
CA ASP A 121 -15.84 -1.81 -30.39
C ASP A 121 -17.14 -1.56 -29.60
N HIS A 122 -17.76 -0.40 -29.84
CA HIS A 122 -19.09 -0.03 -29.35
C HIS A 122 -19.24 -0.08 -27.82
N GLN A 123 -18.13 0.10 -27.10
CA GLN A 123 -18.17 0.25 -25.65
C GLN A 123 -18.98 1.49 -25.25
N PRO A 124 -19.67 1.46 -24.10
CA PRO A 124 -20.35 2.64 -23.59
C PRO A 124 -19.32 3.74 -23.26
N GLU A 125 -19.79 4.99 -23.28
CA GLU A 125 -18.96 6.17 -22.99
C GLU A 125 -18.29 6.08 -21.61
N MET A 126 -19.05 5.61 -20.61
CA MET A 126 -18.60 5.54 -19.21
C MET A 126 -18.31 4.10 -18.80
N ILE A 127 -17.36 3.91 -17.88
CA ILE A 127 -17.11 2.59 -17.28
C ILE A 127 -18.25 2.16 -16.35
N SER A 128 -18.33 0.86 -16.09
CA SER A 128 -19.08 0.29 -14.97
C SER A 128 -18.34 -0.93 -14.42
N GLY A 129 -18.70 -1.36 -13.20
CA GLY A 129 -18.16 -2.60 -12.64
C GLY A 129 -18.42 -3.82 -13.52
N LYS A 130 -19.59 -3.88 -14.17
CA LYS A 130 -19.94 -4.95 -15.13
C LYS A 130 -19.02 -4.95 -16.34
N LEU A 131 -18.82 -3.78 -16.96
CA LEU A 131 -17.92 -3.65 -18.11
C LEU A 131 -16.47 -4.01 -17.75
N TYR A 132 -15.99 -3.52 -16.59
CA TYR A 132 -14.68 -3.91 -16.08
C TYR A 132 -14.58 -5.42 -15.87
N GLY A 133 -15.59 -6.07 -15.29
CA GLY A 133 -15.65 -7.52 -15.12
C GLY A 133 -15.65 -8.29 -16.44
N GLU A 134 -16.33 -7.80 -17.48
CA GLU A 134 -16.31 -8.40 -18.82
C GLU A 134 -14.91 -8.36 -19.42
N HIS A 135 -14.24 -7.20 -19.35
CA HIS A 135 -12.86 -7.07 -19.81
C HIS A 135 -11.89 -7.87 -18.95
N LEU A 136 -12.06 -7.89 -17.63
CA LEU A 136 -11.23 -8.64 -16.69
C LEU A 136 -11.10 -10.10 -17.11
N LYS A 137 -12.22 -10.74 -17.51
CA LYS A 137 -12.19 -12.13 -18.01
C LYS A 137 -11.28 -12.31 -19.21
N VAL A 138 -11.29 -11.36 -20.15
CA VAL A 138 -10.42 -11.39 -21.34
C VAL A 138 -8.94 -11.25 -20.95
N PHE A 139 -8.63 -10.37 -20.00
CA PHE A 139 -7.27 -10.24 -19.47
C PHE A 139 -6.82 -11.50 -18.73
N VAL A 140 -7.64 -12.03 -17.82
CA VAL A 140 -7.34 -13.24 -17.05
C VAL A 140 -7.07 -14.42 -17.98
N ASP A 141 -7.95 -14.65 -18.97
CA ASP A 141 -7.79 -15.73 -19.94
C ASP A 141 -6.46 -15.60 -20.71
N SER A 142 -6.22 -14.44 -21.32
CA SER A 142 -5.01 -14.18 -22.11
C SER A 142 -3.72 -14.32 -21.29
N MET A 143 -3.70 -13.75 -20.07
CA MET A 143 -2.52 -13.79 -19.21
C MET A 143 -2.26 -15.19 -18.63
N LYS A 144 -3.30 -15.93 -18.22
CA LYS A 144 -3.15 -17.30 -17.73
C LYS A 144 -2.72 -18.26 -18.85
N ALA A 145 -3.20 -18.06 -20.07
CA ALA A 145 -2.73 -18.80 -21.24
C ALA A 145 -1.22 -18.54 -21.50
N ALA A 146 -0.80 -17.28 -21.50
CA ALA A 146 0.63 -16.93 -21.61
C ALA A 146 1.48 -17.53 -20.49
N ALA A 147 1.00 -17.50 -19.24
CA ALA A 147 1.70 -18.10 -18.11
C ALA A 147 1.87 -19.62 -18.29
N LYS A 148 0.85 -20.32 -18.80
CA LYS A 148 0.91 -21.75 -19.12
C LYS A 148 1.96 -22.07 -20.18
N GLU A 149 2.07 -21.26 -21.24
CA GLU A 149 3.08 -21.44 -22.30
C GLU A 149 4.51 -21.44 -21.75
N ILE A 150 4.78 -20.64 -20.71
CA ILE A 150 6.10 -20.53 -20.08
C ILE A 150 6.24 -21.34 -18.78
N ASN A 151 5.26 -22.19 -18.47
CA ASN A 151 5.21 -22.99 -17.23
C ASN A 151 5.39 -22.16 -15.95
N SER A 152 4.71 -21.01 -15.87
CA SER A 152 4.71 -20.14 -14.70
C SER A 152 3.33 -20.11 -14.04
N GLU A 153 3.31 -20.05 -12.71
CA GLU A 153 2.10 -19.76 -11.94
C GLU A 153 1.99 -18.25 -11.71
N ILE A 154 0.83 -17.67 -12.02
CA ILE A 154 0.52 -16.26 -11.74
C ILE A 154 -0.82 -16.14 -11.02
N PHE A 155 -0.98 -15.09 -10.21
CA PHE A 155 -2.22 -14.72 -9.53
C PHE A 155 -2.65 -13.33 -10.00
N ILE A 156 -3.93 -13.18 -10.35
CA ILE A 156 -4.47 -11.97 -10.96
C ILE A 156 -5.52 -11.34 -10.03
N GLY A 157 -5.20 -10.14 -9.55
CA GLY A 157 -6.06 -9.32 -8.72
C GLY A 157 -6.94 -8.37 -9.54
N ALA A 158 -8.10 -8.04 -8.98
CA ALA A 158 -9.02 -7.06 -9.53
C ALA A 158 -9.29 -5.95 -8.52
N VAL A 159 -9.37 -4.72 -9.05
CA VAL A 159 -9.64 -3.52 -8.27
C VAL A 159 -11.07 -3.56 -7.75
N VAL A 160 -11.21 -3.51 -6.43
CA VAL A 160 -12.51 -3.41 -5.75
C VAL A 160 -12.59 -2.11 -4.97
N ILE A 161 -13.81 -1.67 -4.70
CA ILE A 161 -14.08 -0.62 -3.73
C ILE A 161 -13.96 -1.21 -2.32
N GLU A 162 -13.21 -0.53 -1.46
CA GLU A 162 -12.76 -1.00 -0.17
C GLU A 162 -13.84 -0.94 0.94
N THR A 163 -14.84 -0.08 0.78
CA THR A 163 -15.97 0.10 1.72
C THR A 163 -17.25 0.48 0.99
N ALA A 164 -18.42 0.20 1.57
CA ALA A 164 -19.69 0.65 1.03
C ALA A 164 -19.71 2.17 0.84
N LYS A 165 -20.21 2.62 -0.32
CA LYS A 165 -20.29 4.04 -0.69
C LYS A 165 -21.73 4.52 -0.53
N GLU A 166 -22.04 5.06 0.64
CA GLU A 166 -23.39 5.42 1.05
C GLU A 166 -23.70 6.92 0.94
N LYS A 167 -22.67 7.76 0.77
CA LYS A 167 -22.86 9.22 0.79
C LYS A 167 -23.58 9.67 -0.48
N SER A 168 -24.48 10.64 -0.35
CA SER A 168 -25.31 11.12 -1.47
C SER A 168 -24.49 11.65 -2.64
N TRP A 169 -23.34 12.27 -2.37
CA TRP A 169 -22.43 12.83 -3.37
C TRP A 169 -21.54 11.79 -4.07
N GLU A 170 -21.48 10.54 -3.58
CA GLU A 170 -20.72 9.48 -4.24
C GLU A 170 -21.45 9.02 -5.52
N GLY A 171 -20.71 8.95 -6.63
CA GLY A 171 -21.25 8.66 -7.96
C GLY A 171 -21.77 7.24 -8.12
N GLY A 172 -22.76 7.06 -9.00
CA GLY A 172 -23.42 5.77 -9.21
C GLY A 172 -22.49 4.65 -9.69
N ILE A 173 -21.43 4.96 -10.44
CA ILE A 173 -20.42 3.97 -10.86
C ILE A 173 -19.68 3.39 -9.65
N THR A 174 -19.21 4.25 -8.74
CA THR A 174 -18.48 3.84 -7.54
C THR A 174 -19.39 3.01 -6.62
N LYS A 175 -20.64 3.44 -6.42
CA LYS A 175 -21.63 2.72 -5.60
C LYS A 175 -21.93 1.31 -6.10
N ASN A 176 -21.99 1.13 -7.43
CA ASN A 176 -22.35 -0.14 -8.06
C ASN A 176 -21.12 -0.92 -8.59
N TRP A 177 -19.90 -0.47 -8.29
CA TRP A 177 -18.67 -1.04 -8.87
C TRP A 177 -18.51 -2.51 -8.49
N ASN A 178 -18.53 -2.82 -7.19
CA ASN A 178 -18.36 -4.18 -6.69
C ASN A 178 -19.51 -5.09 -7.12
N ASP A 179 -20.76 -4.59 -7.17
CA ASP A 179 -21.91 -5.37 -7.62
C ASP A 179 -21.75 -5.83 -9.07
N GLY A 180 -21.47 -4.89 -9.98
CA GLY A 180 -21.26 -5.21 -11.39
C GLY A 180 -20.06 -6.14 -11.59
N LEU A 181 -18.95 -5.87 -10.91
CA LEU A 181 -17.72 -6.65 -11.02
C LEU A 181 -17.92 -8.09 -10.53
N LEU A 182 -18.40 -8.26 -9.30
CA LEU A 182 -18.44 -9.57 -8.64
C LEU A 182 -19.49 -10.49 -9.27
N LYS A 183 -20.67 -9.98 -9.65
CA LYS A 183 -21.66 -10.74 -10.43
C LYS A 183 -21.10 -11.20 -11.78
N THR A 184 -20.26 -10.37 -12.39
CA THR A 184 -19.75 -10.66 -13.73
C THR A 184 -18.56 -11.61 -13.67
N ALA A 185 -17.56 -11.34 -12.85
CA ALA A 185 -16.25 -11.98 -12.91
C ALA A 185 -15.67 -12.42 -11.56
N GLY A 186 -16.47 -12.44 -10.48
CA GLY A 186 -15.99 -12.78 -9.14
C GLY A 186 -15.25 -14.13 -9.02
N SER A 187 -15.64 -15.12 -9.83
CA SER A 187 -14.97 -16.44 -9.86
C SER A 187 -13.59 -16.42 -10.51
N ALA A 188 -13.30 -15.45 -11.37
CA ALA A 188 -12.03 -15.31 -12.10
C ALA A 188 -10.96 -14.52 -11.32
N ILE A 189 -11.33 -13.92 -10.19
CA ILE A 189 -10.44 -13.09 -9.36
C ILE A 189 -9.66 -13.98 -8.38
N ASP A 190 -8.34 -13.88 -8.38
CA ASP A 190 -7.49 -14.63 -7.45
C ASP A 190 -7.39 -13.94 -6.07
N TYR A 191 -7.36 -12.61 -6.03
CA TYR A 191 -7.33 -11.79 -4.82
C TYR A 191 -7.95 -10.40 -5.04
N TYR A 192 -8.38 -9.74 -3.97
CA TYR A 192 -8.95 -8.39 -4.03
C TYR A 192 -7.88 -7.32 -3.83
N VAL A 193 -7.83 -6.37 -4.76
CA VAL A 193 -6.94 -5.21 -4.77
C VAL A 193 -7.67 -4.05 -4.08
N LEU A 194 -7.20 -3.69 -2.89
CA LEU A 194 -7.79 -2.68 -2.02
C LEU A 194 -6.88 -1.46 -1.92
N HIS A 195 -7.48 -0.28 -1.99
CA HIS A 195 -6.79 1.00 -1.84
C HIS A 195 -7.43 1.75 -0.67
N SER A 196 -6.62 2.36 0.20
CA SER A 196 -7.16 3.14 1.32
C SER A 196 -6.26 4.27 1.77
N TYR A 197 -6.83 5.46 1.83
CA TYR A 197 -6.23 6.61 2.48
C TYR A 197 -7.01 6.90 3.76
N TYR A 198 -6.41 6.48 4.87
CA TYR A 198 -7.12 6.12 6.10
C TYR A 198 -7.84 7.27 6.80
N THR A 199 -7.36 8.49 6.63
CA THR A 199 -7.83 9.65 7.40
C THR A 199 -8.87 10.47 6.64
N PRO A 200 -9.65 11.31 7.33
CA PRO A 200 -10.52 12.29 6.66
C PRO A 200 -9.77 13.11 5.61
N TYR A 201 -10.41 13.30 4.46
CA TYR A 201 -9.81 13.94 3.29
C TYR A 201 -9.41 15.40 3.58
N GLU A 202 -8.12 15.71 3.36
CA GLU A 202 -7.52 17.06 3.48
C GLU A 202 -7.74 17.76 4.84
N GLN A 203 -8.07 17.02 5.89
CA GLN A 203 -8.22 17.59 7.22
C GLN A 203 -6.86 17.73 7.92
N ASN A 204 -6.66 18.85 8.62
CA ASN A 204 -5.58 18.98 9.61
C ASN A 204 -5.99 18.25 10.90
N SER A 205 -5.81 16.93 10.91
CA SER A 205 -6.31 16.02 11.95
C SER A 205 -5.42 15.97 13.21
N SER A 206 -6.01 15.68 14.38
CA SER A 206 -5.23 15.40 15.59
C SER A 206 -4.51 14.03 15.48
N PRO A 207 -3.45 13.79 16.28
CA PRO A 207 -2.82 12.46 16.36
C PRO A 207 -3.82 11.35 16.70
N GLU A 208 -4.77 11.61 17.59
CA GLU A 208 -5.82 10.67 17.96
C GLU A 208 -6.67 10.26 16.74
N ILE A 209 -7.13 11.23 15.94
CA ILE A 209 -7.90 10.94 14.73
C ILE A 209 -7.06 10.08 13.78
N ILE A 210 -5.81 10.45 13.52
CA ILE A 210 -4.93 9.72 12.61
C ILE A 210 -4.70 8.29 13.11
N LEU A 211 -4.22 8.12 14.34
CA LEU A 211 -3.84 6.80 14.86
C LEU A 211 -5.04 5.85 15.00
N ASN A 212 -6.23 6.36 15.34
CA ASN A 212 -7.42 5.51 15.46
C ASN A 212 -7.91 5.00 14.10
N THR A 213 -7.68 5.74 13.01
CA THR A 213 -8.14 5.31 11.67
C THR A 213 -7.50 4.00 11.23
N ALA A 214 -6.26 3.72 11.61
CA ALA A 214 -5.56 2.48 11.29
C ALA A 214 -6.37 1.23 11.65
N LYS A 215 -7.00 1.22 12.84
CA LYS A 215 -7.86 0.11 13.26
C LYS A 215 -9.24 0.20 12.63
N THR A 216 -9.89 1.36 12.70
CA THR A 216 -11.29 1.47 12.28
C THR A 216 -11.47 1.17 10.80
N GLU A 217 -10.62 1.73 9.94
CA GLU A 217 -10.78 1.56 8.49
C GLU A 217 -10.31 0.18 8.02
N THR A 218 -9.24 -0.40 8.62
CA THR A 218 -8.81 -1.76 8.28
C THR A 218 -9.90 -2.80 8.59
N HIS A 219 -10.55 -2.68 9.76
CA HIS A 219 -11.64 -3.59 10.14
C HIS A 219 -12.88 -3.40 9.25
N LYS A 220 -13.23 -2.17 8.88
CA LYS A 220 -14.32 -1.90 7.93
C LYS A 220 -14.06 -2.56 6.57
N MET A 221 -12.85 -2.42 6.03
CA MET A 221 -12.48 -3.06 4.76
C MET A 221 -12.63 -4.58 4.82
N ALA A 222 -12.06 -5.22 5.85
CA ALA A 222 -12.15 -6.67 6.01
C ALA A 222 -13.60 -7.15 6.17
N ALA A 223 -14.39 -6.46 6.99
CA ALA A 223 -15.80 -6.79 7.20
C ALA A 223 -16.62 -6.67 5.91
N TYR A 224 -16.38 -5.60 5.14
CA TYR A 224 -17.07 -5.37 3.87
C TYR A 224 -16.73 -6.44 2.84
N MET A 225 -15.46 -6.82 2.68
CA MET A 225 -15.08 -7.89 1.75
C MET A 225 -15.68 -9.25 2.12
N LYS A 226 -15.79 -9.54 3.43
CA LYS A 226 -16.46 -10.74 3.92
C LYS A 226 -17.96 -10.71 3.62
N GLU A 227 -18.60 -9.56 3.81
CA GLU A 227 -20.01 -9.36 3.48
C GLU A 227 -20.27 -9.58 1.98
N LEU A 228 -19.46 -8.98 1.10
CA LEU A 228 -19.59 -9.17 -0.35
C LEU A 228 -19.44 -10.65 -0.73
N SER A 229 -18.46 -11.36 -0.15
CA SER A 229 -18.27 -12.79 -0.40
C SER A 229 -19.55 -13.59 -0.08
N ARG A 230 -20.23 -13.25 1.03
CA ARG A 230 -21.54 -13.85 1.39
C ARG A 230 -22.66 -13.46 0.42
N ILE A 231 -22.78 -12.18 0.06
CA ILE A 231 -23.85 -11.67 -0.83
C ILE A 231 -23.78 -12.32 -2.21
N TYR A 232 -22.59 -12.42 -2.79
CA TYR A 232 -22.38 -13.00 -4.13
C TYR A 232 -22.09 -14.50 -4.12
N GLN A 233 -22.12 -15.15 -2.95
CA GLN A 233 -21.84 -16.58 -2.78
C GLN A 233 -20.47 -16.98 -3.37
N LEU A 234 -19.48 -16.11 -3.19
CA LEU A 234 -18.10 -16.33 -3.62
C LEU A 234 -17.26 -16.85 -2.44
N PRO A 235 -16.24 -17.69 -2.69
CA PRO A 235 -15.29 -18.03 -1.64
C PRO A 235 -14.59 -16.77 -1.13
N GLU A 236 -14.23 -16.76 0.15
CA GLU A 236 -13.35 -15.72 0.68
C GLU A 236 -12.04 -15.72 -0.11
N ARG A 237 -11.62 -14.52 -0.56
CA ARG A 237 -10.39 -14.31 -1.32
C ARG A 237 -9.35 -13.62 -0.46
N PRO A 238 -8.04 -13.84 -0.71
CA PRO A 238 -7.00 -13.04 -0.11
C PRO A 238 -7.24 -11.54 -0.35
N LEU A 239 -6.99 -10.75 0.68
CA LEU A 239 -7.05 -9.29 0.61
C LEU A 239 -5.63 -8.74 0.48
N ALA A 240 -5.42 -7.88 -0.51
CA ALA A 240 -4.16 -7.18 -0.74
C ALA A 240 -4.41 -5.68 -0.69
N LEU A 241 -3.83 -4.99 0.29
CA LEU A 241 -3.89 -3.53 0.39
C LEU A 241 -2.71 -2.96 -0.40
N THR A 242 -2.87 -2.80 -1.71
CA THR A 242 -1.75 -2.54 -2.62
C THR A 242 -1.49 -1.05 -2.87
N GLU A 243 -2.32 -0.18 -2.30
CA GLU A 243 -2.07 1.24 -2.22
C GLU A 243 -2.66 1.79 -0.91
N TRP A 244 -1.83 2.37 -0.06
CA TRP A 244 -2.34 3.04 1.15
C TRP A 244 -1.43 4.13 1.71
N ASN A 245 -2.06 5.13 2.32
CA ASN A 245 -1.43 6.18 3.14
C ASN A 245 -2.50 6.90 4.00
N ILE A 246 -2.27 8.16 4.37
CA ILE A 246 -3.25 9.06 4.98
C ILE A 246 -3.58 10.19 4.00
N PHE A 247 -4.77 10.81 4.11
CA PHE A 247 -5.12 12.04 3.39
C PHE A 247 -5.09 13.30 4.29
N ALA A 248 -4.67 13.16 5.55
CA ALA A 248 -4.55 14.29 6.46
C ALA A 248 -3.44 15.22 5.97
N THR A 249 -3.73 16.51 5.94
CA THR A 249 -2.83 17.55 5.42
C THR A 249 -2.70 18.72 6.38
N GLY A 250 -1.62 19.46 6.23
CA GLY A 250 -1.23 20.51 7.17
C GLY A 250 -0.36 19.96 8.29
N SER A 251 0.32 20.86 8.99
CA SER A 251 1.21 20.53 10.11
C SER A 251 2.31 19.50 9.81
N LYS A 252 2.57 19.20 8.52
CA LYS A 252 3.48 18.13 8.03
C LYS A 252 3.06 16.71 8.43
N GLN A 253 1.77 16.48 8.65
CA GLN A 253 1.21 15.20 9.12
C GLN A 253 1.70 13.99 8.32
N SER A 254 1.62 14.05 6.99
CA SER A 254 1.98 12.94 6.10
C SER A 254 3.47 12.57 6.15
N CYS A 255 4.34 13.52 6.49
CA CYS A 255 5.79 13.29 6.65
C CYS A 255 6.24 13.14 8.11
N SER A 256 5.32 13.05 9.08
CA SER A 256 5.63 13.06 10.51
C SER A 256 5.82 11.67 11.12
N PHE A 257 6.36 11.62 12.34
CA PHE A 257 6.45 10.39 13.13
C PHE A 257 5.09 9.77 13.45
N ILE A 258 4.01 10.56 13.54
CA ILE A 258 2.64 10.04 13.71
C ILE A 258 2.20 9.22 12.51
N ASN A 259 2.56 9.60 11.28
CA ASN A 259 2.29 8.74 10.11
C ASN A 259 3.13 7.46 10.15
N GLY A 260 4.34 7.52 10.73
CA GLY A 260 5.15 6.33 11.00
C GLY A 260 4.51 5.39 12.02
N MET A 261 4.00 5.92 13.13
CA MET A 261 3.22 5.15 14.10
C MET A 261 1.95 4.56 13.48
N HIS A 262 1.21 5.35 12.72
CA HIS A 262 0.03 4.91 11.98
C HIS A 262 0.36 3.72 11.09
N ALA A 263 1.48 3.77 10.35
CA ALA A 263 1.94 2.66 9.53
C ALA A 263 2.23 1.39 10.34
N ALA A 264 2.84 1.49 11.52
CA ALA A 264 3.07 0.34 12.39
C ALA A 264 1.75 -0.29 12.88
N ILE A 265 0.76 0.54 13.24
CA ILE A 265 -0.58 0.08 13.62
C ILE A 265 -1.28 -0.61 12.44
N VAL A 266 -1.27 0.01 11.25
CA VAL A 266 -1.86 -0.57 10.03
C VAL A 266 -1.26 -1.94 9.75
N LEU A 267 0.08 -2.10 9.78
CA LEU A 267 0.72 -3.40 9.55
C LEU A 267 0.31 -4.46 10.59
N GLY A 268 0.18 -4.07 11.86
CA GLY A 268 -0.31 -4.95 12.92
C GLY A 268 -1.77 -5.40 12.72
N GLU A 269 -2.66 -4.46 12.37
CA GLU A 269 -4.07 -4.75 12.09
C GLU A 269 -4.26 -5.61 10.84
N LEU A 270 -3.50 -5.34 9.78
CA LEU A 270 -3.50 -6.14 8.55
C LEU A 270 -3.06 -7.58 8.82
N ALA A 271 -2.01 -7.77 9.64
CA ALA A 271 -1.58 -9.11 10.06
C ALA A 271 -2.67 -9.84 10.86
N ASN A 272 -3.31 -9.16 11.84
CA ASN A 272 -4.42 -9.71 12.62
C ASN A 272 -5.61 -10.14 11.75
N LEU A 273 -5.88 -9.38 10.69
CA LEU A 273 -6.97 -9.62 9.74
C LEU A 273 -6.54 -10.49 8.55
N LYS A 274 -5.31 -11.04 8.57
CA LYS A 274 -4.76 -11.97 7.56
C LYS A 274 -4.73 -11.40 6.14
N PHE A 275 -4.48 -10.09 6.00
CA PHE A 275 -4.14 -9.53 4.69
C PHE A 275 -2.85 -10.16 4.18
N GLY A 276 -2.83 -10.50 2.89
CA GLY A 276 -1.68 -11.15 2.25
C GLY A 276 -0.58 -10.17 1.84
N MET A 277 -0.91 -8.87 1.73
CA MET A 277 0.00 -7.85 1.23
C MET A 277 -0.40 -6.45 1.70
N ALA A 278 0.61 -5.60 1.92
CA ALA A 278 0.47 -4.18 2.22
C ALA A 278 1.55 -3.38 1.46
N SER A 279 1.16 -2.64 0.43
CA SER A 279 2.08 -1.77 -0.34
C SER A 279 1.75 -0.32 -0.05
N ARG A 280 2.63 0.33 0.72
CA ARG A 280 2.44 1.72 1.11
C ARG A 280 2.78 2.65 -0.06
N TRP A 281 1.87 3.56 -0.38
CA TRP A 281 2.12 4.63 -1.34
C TRP A 281 2.95 5.74 -0.67
N ASP A 282 4.10 6.18 -1.18
CA ASP A 282 4.94 5.62 -2.23
C ASP A 282 6.42 5.62 -1.75
N LEU A 283 7.35 5.11 -2.58
CA LEU A 283 8.77 5.21 -2.26
C LEU A 283 9.25 6.66 -2.29
N ALA A 284 8.79 7.46 -3.26
CA ALA A 284 9.08 8.88 -3.35
C ALA A 284 7.95 9.62 -4.11
N ASN A 285 7.61 10.81 -3.63
CA ASN A 285 6.60 11.69 -4.22
C ASN A 285 7.14 13.14 -4.29
N GLY A 286 6.27 14.09 -4.65
CA GLY A 286 6.58 15.52 -4.63
C GLY A 286 6.40 16.15 -3.24
N TYR A 287 7.45 16.83 -2.76
CA TYR A 287 7.40 17.54 -1.48
C TYR A 287 6.53 18.80 -1.56
N ALA A 288 5.34 18.74 -0.97
CA ALA A 288 4.40 19.85 -0.86
C ALA A 288 4.32 20.36 0.58
N HIS A 289 5.42 20.93 1.09
CA HIS A 289 5.51 21.48 2.46
C HIS A 289 5.12 20.46 3.57
N GLY A 290 5.45 19.18 3.37
CA GLY A 290 5.14 18.08 4.30
C GLY A 290 3.80 17.37 4.04
N ASN A 291 3.03 17.82 3.04
CA ASN A 291 1.89 17.08 2.49
C ASN A 291 2.37 16.13 1.38
N ASP A 292 3.18 15.17 1.78
CA ASP A 292 3.87 14.27 0.86
C ASP A 292 3.85 12.84 1.44
N HIS A 293 3.54 11.88 0.56
CA HIS A 293 3.36 10.47 0.88
C HIS A 293 4.66 9.64 0.83
N GLY A 294 5.73 10.17 0.23
CA GLY A 294 6.99 9.49 0.00
C GLY A 294 7.67 8.99 1.26
N MET A 295 8.08 7.73 1.23
CA MET A 295 8.96 7.13 2.24
C MET A 295 10.36 7.75 2.22
N PHE A 296 10.80 8.19 1.05
CA PHE A 296 12.05 8.92 0.81
C PHE A 296 11.73 10.22 0.06
N ASN A 297 12.51 11.29 0.32
CA ASN A 297 12.46 12.46 -0.54
C ASN A 297 13.23 12.22 -1.85
N LYS A 298 12.98 13.03 -2.88
CA LYS A 298 13.70 12.98 -4.17
C LYS A 298 14.54 14.23 -4.43
N GLY A 299 15.09 14.83 -3.37
CA GLY A 299 15.94 16.03 -3.40
C GLY A 299 15.17 17.35 -3.37
N ASP A 300 13.86 17.30 -3.10
CA ASP A 300 12.94 18.43 -3.08
C ASP A 300 12.52 18.88 -1.67
N GLU A 301 12.92 18.13 -0.63
CA GLU A 301 12.66 18.49 0.77
C GLU A 301 13.80 19.37 1.33
N PRO A 302 13.50 20.58 1.86
CA PRO A 302 14.52 21.48 2.38
C PRO A 302 15.24 20.93 3.63
N GLY A 303 16.56 21.13 3.70
CA GLY A 303 17.34 20.84 4.91
C GLY A 303 17.64 19.36 5.16
N VAL A 304 17.47 18.50 4.15
CA VAL A 304 17.80 17.07 4.17
C VAL A 304 18.56 16.66 2.90
N PRO A 305 19.37 15.59 2.92
CA PRO A 305 20.01 15.07 1.72
C PRO A 305 19.03 14.37 0.77
N LEU A 306 19.44 14.21 -0.48
CA LEU A 306 18.73 13.42 -1.50
C LEU A 306 18.53 11.98 -0.99
N TRP A 307 17.33 11.42 -1.22
CA TRP A 307 16.94 10.07 -0.76
C TRP A 307 16.97 9.88 0.76
N ASN A 308 16.87 10.96 1.54
CA ASN A 308 16.77 10.85 3.00
C ASN A 308 15.45 10.14 3.38
N PRO A 309 15.52 9.09 4.23
CA PRO A 309 14.33 8.40 4.71
C PRO A 309 13.50 9.29 5.61
N ARG A 310 12.18 9.27 5.40
CA ARG A 310 11.20 9.94 6.25
C ARG A 310 10.79 9.05 7.42
N PRO A 311 10.14 9.59 8.47
CA PRO A 311 9.79 8.84 9.67
C PRO A 311 9.22 7.45 9.44
N VAL A 312 8.29 7.29 8.49
CA VAL A 312 7.65 5.99 8.21
C VAL A 312 8.63 4.87 7.87
N PHE A 313 9.76 5.18 7.23
CA PHE A 313 10.82 4.21 6.97
C PHE A 313 11.30 3.56 8.26
N TYR A 314 11.55 4.34 9.31
CA TYR A 314 12.10 3.83 10.57
C TYR A 314 11.11 2.91 11.28
N TYR A 315 9.83 3.28 11.33
CA TYR A 315 8.80 2.43 11.93
C TYR A 315 8.65 1.11 11.17
N MET A 316 8.56 1.14 9.84
CA MET A 316 8.47 -0.09 9.03
C MET A 316 9.77 -0.91 9.07
N TYR A 317 10.94 -0.27 9.15
CA TYR A 317 12.25 -0.91 9.27
C TYR A 317 12.36 -1.76 10.53
N TYR A 318 11.93 -1.24 11.68
CA TYR A 318 11.91 -1.98 12.93
C TYR A 318 10.76 -2.99 12.97
N PHE A 319 9.59 -2.67 12.41
CA PHE A 319 8.48 -3.63 12.31
C PHE A 319 8.92 -4.92 11.62
N GLN A 320 9.56 -4.82 10.45
CA GLN A 320 10.06 -5.97 9.69
C GLN A 320 11.05 -6.85 10.48
N ARG A 321 11.81 -6.25 11.41
CA ARG A 321 12.87 -6.95 12.17
C ARG A 321 12.38 -7.56 13.48
N PHE A 322 11.24 -7.08 13.99
CA PHE A 322 10.70 -7.44 15.30
C PHE A 322 9.32 -8.10 15.22
N PHE A 323 8.85 -8.42 14.01
CA PHE A 323 7.60 -9.12 13.78
C PHE A 323 7.86 -10.36 12.93
N GLY A 324 7.77 -11.54 13.57
CA GLY A 324 8.07 -12.83 12.95
C GLY A 324 6.99 -13.36 12.00
N ASP A 325 7.16 -14.61 11.58
CA ASP A 325 6.35 -15.25 10.53
C ASP A 325 5.02 -15.83 11.05
N GLN A 326 4.86 -16.01 12.36
CA GLN A 326 3.68 -16.63 12.97
C GLN A 326 3.01 -15.69 13.96
N LEU A 327 1.86 -15.11 13.59
CA LEU A 327 1.07 -14.25 14.47
C LEU A 327 0.68 -14.99 15.76
N LEU A 328 0.81 -14.30 16.90
CA LEU A 328 0.45 -14.81 18.22
C LEU A 328 -0.80 -14.11 18.75
N THR A 329 -1.52 -14.81 19.63
CA THR A 329 -2.63 -14.19 20.37
C THR A 329 -2.08 -13.18 21.35
N THR A 330 -2.44 -11.92 21.17
CA THR A 330 -2.04 -10.82 22.05
C THR A 330 -3.27 -10.21 22.70
N LYS A 331 -3.20 -9.94 24.00
CA LYS A 331 -4.28 -9.28 24.75
C LYS A 331 -3.70 -8.09 25.47
N VAL A 332 -4.41 -6.97 25.41
CA VAL A 332 -4.13 -5.76 26.19
C VAL A 332 -5.29 -5.59 27.16
N SER A 333 -4.98 -5.47 28.45
CA SER A 333 -5.95 -5.21 29.51
C SER A 333 -5.98 -3.73 29.87
N ASP A 334 -7.18 -3.20 30.11
CA ASP A 334 -7.42 -1.95 30.86
C ASP A 334 -6.79 -0.66 30.31
N ASN A 335 -6.42 -0.59 29.02
CA ASN A 335 -6.02 0.67 28.40
C ASN A 335 -6.25 0.68 26.88
N ASN A 336 -7.16 1.54 26.41
CA ASN A 336 -7.46 1.70 24.99
C ASN A 336 -6.39 2.46 24.21
N ASP A 337 -5.42 3.09 24.88
CA ASP A 337 -4.28 3.77 24.25
C ASP A 337 -3.08 2.86 24.01
N ILE A 338 -3.12 1.63 24.51
CA ILE A 338 -2.10 0.64 24.23
C ILE A 338 -2.61 -0.34 23.17
N LEU A 339 -1.83 -0.51 22.11
CA LEU A 339 -1.99 -1.59 21.14
C LEU A 339 -0.78 -2.49 21.21
N ALA A 340 -0.97 -3.79 21.00
CA ALA A 340 0.13 -4.74 20.98
C ALA A 340 -0.11 -5.82 19.92
N TYR A 341 0.92 -6.10 19.14
CA TYR A 341 0.95 -7.13 18.12
C TYR A 341 2.17 -8.00 18.37
N SER A 342 2.00 -9.32 18.44
CA SER A 342 3.14 -10.22 18.65
C SER A 342 3.17 -11.35 17.63
N ALA A 343 4.38 -11.78 17.32
CA ALA A 343 4.64 -12.83 16.34
C ALA A 343 5.88 -13.64 16.75
N LYS A 344 5.91 -14.91 16.37
CA LYS A 344 7.04 -15.80 16.58
C LYS A 344 7.84 -15.97 15.30
N PHE A 345 9.16 -15.91 15.42
CA PHE A 345 10.11 -16.20 14.35
C PHE A 345 10.31 -17.71 14.17
N LYS A 346 10.75 -18.14 12.99
CA LYS A 346 11.06 -19.55 12.71
C LYS A 346 12.09 -20.17 13.66
N ASN A 347 13.03 -19.37 14.18
CA ASN A 347 14.04 -19.80 15.14
C ASN A 347 13.48 -19.96 16.58
N GLY A 348 12.22 -19.59 16.83
CA GLY A 348 11.55 -19.70 18.11
C GLY A 348 11.56 -18.42 18.96
N GLU A 349 12.30 -17.37 18.56
CA GLU A 349 12.27 -16.07 19.21
C GLU A 349 10.88 -15.43 19.07
N LEU A 350 10.49 -14.62 20.06
CA LEU A 350 9.21 -13.91 20.07
C LEU A 350 9.45 -12.42 19.88
N GLY A 351 8.73 -11.84 18.93
CA GLY A 351 8.70 -10.41 18.67
C GLY A 351 7.39 -9.79 19.12
N ALA A 352 7.45 -8.55 19.59
CA ALA A 352 6.29 -7.75 19.92
C ALA A 352 6.46 -6.30 19.45
N VAL A 353 5.40 -5.73 18.90
CA VAL A 353 5.24 -4.32 18.57
C VAL A 353 4.19 -3.75 19.51
N ILE A 354 4.61 -2.91 20.45
CA ILE A 354 3.74 -2.24 21.41
C ILE A 354 3.65 -0.77 21.01
N VAL A 355 2.44 -0.23 20.97
CA VAL A 355 2.17 1.16 20.58
C VAL A 355 1.45 1.86 21.72
N ASN A 356 2.00 2.97 22.20
CA ASN A 356 1.28 3.92 23.02
C ASN A 356 0.79 5.07 22.14
N LYS A 357 -0.50 5.05 21.78
CA LYS A 357 -1.14 6.14 21.02
C LYS A 357 -1.65 7.28 21.91
N GLY A 358 -1.53 7.14 23.23
CA GLY A 358 -1.91 8.16 24.20
C GLY A 358 -0.86 9.28 24.29
N ASN A 359 -1.27 10.40 24.89
CA ASN A 359 -0.44 11.58 25.11
C ASN A 359 0.25 11.59 26.50
N VAL A 360 0.16 10.49 27.25
CA VAL A 360 0.80 10.32 28.56
C VAL A 360 1.69 9.07 28.58
N PRO A 361 2.79 9.05 29.37
CA PRO A 361 3.57 7.84 29.57
C PRO A 361 2.73 6.71 30.17
N GLN A 362 3.03 5.47 29.78
CA GLN A 362 2.37 4.27 30.27
C GLN A 362 3.42 3.26 30.71
N VAL A 363 3.20 2.61 31.85
CA VAL A 363 4.05 1.49 32.28
C VAL A 363 3.49 0.20 31.66
N ILE A 364 4.30 -0.45 30.84
CA ILE A 364 3.94 -1.73 30.22
C ILE A 364 4.43 -2.85 31.14
N ASP A 365 3.50 -3.74 31.51
CA ASP A 365 3.78 -5.00 32.23
C ASP A 365 3.47 -6.18 31.31
N LEU A 366 4.48 -6.64 30.57
CA LEU A 366 4.35 -7.66 29.54
C LEU A 366 4.58 -9.06 30.13
N ASP A 367 3.53 -9.87 30.05
CA ASP A 367 3.55 -11.29 30.42
C ASP A 367 3.60 -12.18 29.18
N ILE A 368 4.43 -13.23 29.22
CA ILE A 368 4.65 -14.17 28.13
C ILE A 368 4.32 -15.56 28.65
N THR A 369 3.19 -16.10 28.20
CA THR A 369 2.67 -17.40 28.66
C THR A 369 2.63 -18.41 27.52
N GLY A 370 2.80 -19.70 27.84
CA GLY A 370 2.77 -20.78 26.85
C GLY A 370 4.04 -20.94 26.01
N PHE A 371 5.13 -20.24 26.36
CA PHE A 371 6.44 -20.35 25.71
C PHE A 371 7.53 -20.71 26.72
N LYS A 372 8.70 -21.13 26.22
CA LYS A 372 9.89 -21.31 27.07
C LYS A 372 10.23 -19.99 27.74
N SER A 373 10.71 -20.06 28.98
CA SER A 373 11.11 -18.86 29.73
C SER A 373 12.16 -18.07 28.94
N THR A 374 11.78 -16.86 28.56
CA THR A 374 12.70 -15.84 28.05
C THR A 374 13.75 -15.54 29.11
N LYS A 375 15.02 -15.50 28.71
CA LYS A 375 16.12 -15.12 29.60
C LYS A 375 16.51 -13.66 29.43
N LYS A 376 16.33 -13.12 28.23
CA LYS A 376 16.72 -11.76 27.89
C LYS A 376 15.75 -11.16 26.89
N TYR A 377 15.58 -9.84 26.94
CA TYR A 377 14.89 -9.12 25.89
C TYR A 377 15.74 -7.98 25.33
N TYR A 378 15.42 -7.60 24.11
CA TYR A 378 15.99 -6.47 23.39
C TYR A 378 14.85 -5.53 22.99
N LEU A 379 15.07 -4.23 23.14
CA LEU A 379 14.04 -3.21 22.97
C LEU A 379 14.59 -2.02 22.18
N TYR A 380 13.82 -1.60 21.18
CA TYR A 380 13.95 -0.30 20.55
C TYR A 380 12.70 0.53 20.85
N SER A 381 12.88 1.76 21.32
CA SER A 381 11.80 2.72 21.53
C SER A 381 11.92 3.84 20.51
N LEU A 382 10.84 4.05 19.74
CA LEU A 382 10.72 5.11 18.74
C LEU A 382 9.76 6.20 19.23
N THR A 383 10.20 7.45 19.15
CA THR A 383 9.42 8.66 19.45
C THR A 383 9.65 9.74 18.40
N GLY A 384 8.83 10.80 18.43
CA GLY A 384 9.03 12.01 17.63
C GLY A 384 9.98 13.02 18.27
N GLY A 385 10.52 13.93 17.46
CA GLY A 385 11.16 15.15 17.96
C GLY A 385 10.15 16.12 18.58
N ASP A 386 10.67 17.13 19.27
CA ASP A 386 9.91 18.16 19.99
C ASP A 386 9.76 19.48 19.19
N ASP A 387 10.22 19.49 17.94
CA ASP A 387 10.35 20.69 17.10
C ASP A 387 9.08 21.07 16.31
N ASN A 388 8.03 20.25 16.34
CA ASN A 388 6.75 20.52 15.65
C ASN A 388 5.56 19.87 16.38
N GLY A 389 5.52 20.01 17.71
CA GLY A 389 4.49 19.37 18.54
C GLY A 389 4.40 17.87 18.25
N ALA A 390 3.18 17.36 18.06
CA ALA A 390 2.98 15.95 17.74
C ALA A 390 3.31 15.58 16.29
N PHE A 391 3.79 16.48 15.44
CA PHE A 391 4.02 16.22 14.02
C PHE A 391 5.47 16.48 13.58
N SER A 392 6.43 16.29 14.47
CA SER A 392 7.85 16.30 14.10
C SER A 392 8.13 15.37 12.92
N GLN A 393 8.95 15.85 11.99
CA GLN A 393 9.49 15.03 10.91
C GLN A 393 10.75 14.27 11.34
N LYS A 394 11.17 14.43 12.61
CA LYS A 394 12.27 13.69 13.21
C LYS A 394 11.78 12.46 13.97
N VAL A 395 12.56 11.39 13.88
CA VAL A 395 12.38 10.18 14.68
C VAL A 395 13.59 10.02 15.60
N LEU A 396 13.33 9.74 16.87
CA LEU A 396 14.34 9.26 17.80
C LEU A 396 14.23 7.74 17.89
N VAL A 397 15.36 7.05 17.87
CA VAL A 397 15.47 5.61 18.14
C VAL A 397 16.38 5.46 19.35
N ASN A 398 15.85 4.99 20.48
CA ASN A 398 16.58 4.92 21.75
C ASN A 398 17.26 6.27 22.09
N GLY A 399 16.56 7.38 21.85
CA GLY A 399 17.05 8.74 22.06
C GLY A 399 18.05 9.27 21.02
N LYS A 400 18.43 8.48 19.99
CA LYS A 400 19.31 8.93 18.89
C LYS A 400 18.48 9.39 17.71
N THR A 401 18.90 10.48 17.04
CA THR A 401 18.17 11.04 15.89
C THR A 401 19.12 11.62 14.84
N THR A 402 18.55 12.23 13.81
CA THR A 402 19.26 12.93 12.73
C THR A 402 19.77 14.32 13.17
N LYS A 403 20.79 14.81 12.49
CA LYS A 403 21.18 16.24 12.53
C LYS A 403 20.40 17.10 11.52
N PHE A 404 19.73 16.48 10.56
CA PHE A 404 18.98 17.15 9.50
C PHE A 404 17.60 17.63 9.98
N ALA A 405 16.87 18.35 9.11
CA ALA A 405 15.54 18.85 9.43
C ALA A 405 14.48 17.74 9.57
N ALA A 406 14.65 16.60 8.90
CA ALA A 406 13.75 15.45 8.94
C ALA A 406 14.51 14.12 8.85
N GLY A 407 13.84 13.04 9.26
CA GLY A 407 14.39 11.68 9.27
C GLY A 407 14.78 11.20 10.67
N GLY A 408 15.64 10.19 10.76
CA GLY A 408 16.09 9.60 12.02
C GLY A 408 17.59 9.32 11.97
N PRO A 409 18.12 8.43 12.82
CA PRO A 409 19.54 8.07 12.78
C PRO A 409 20.02 7.75 11.35
N GLU A 410 21.19 8.28 10.96
CA GLU A 410 21.77 8.07 9.62
C GLU A 410 21.99 6.57 9.33
N ASP A 411 22.38 5.80 10.36
CA ASP A 411 22.55 4.35 10.27
C ASP A 411 21.74 3.64 11.37
N PRO A 412 20.46 3.28 11.11
CA PRO A 412 19.63 2.59 12.10
C PRO A 412 20.17 1.20 12.47
N LYS A 413 21.03 0.58 11.64
CA LYS A 413 21.64 -0.73 11.96
C LYS A 413 22.68 -0.64 13.07
N LYS A 414 23.28 0.53 13.29
CA LYS A 414 24.31 0.75 14.33
C LYS A 414 23.74 1.14 15.68
N ILE A 415 22.44 1.40 15.78
CA ILE A 415 21.80 1.72 17.06
C ILE A 415 21.71 0.42 17.87
N LYS A 416 22.28 0.41 19.07
CA LYS A 416 22.18 -0.73 19.98
C LYS A 416 20.79 -0.78 20.61
N ALA A 417 20.22 -1.98 20.70
CA ALA A 417 19.01 -2.21 21.47
C ALA A 417 19.28 -1.94 22.97
N LEU A 418 18.26 -1.46 23.67
CA LEU A 418 18.20 -1.58 25.12
C LEU A 418 18.01 -3.07 25.44
N SER A 419 18.58 -3.58 26.52
CA SER A 419 18.42 -4.99 26.89
C SER A 419 18.48 -5.21 28.38
N ALA A 420 17.74 -6.18 28.89
CA ALA A 420 17.86 -6.65 30.26
C ALA A 420 17.51 -8.15 30.38
N THR A 421 17.98 -8.75 31.47
CA THR A 421 17.62 -10.13 31.85
C THR A 421 16.17 -10.17 32.32
N VAL A 422 15.46 -11.24 32.01
CA VAL A 422 14.06 -11.44 32.40
C VAL A 422 14.00 -12.34 33.63
N THR A 423 13.47 -11.79 34.73
CA THR A 423 13.13 -12.54 35.96
C THR A 423 11.64 -12.38 36.23
N GLY A 424 10.81 -13.03 35.41
CA GLY A 424 9.34 -12.90 35.44
C GLY A 424 8.81 -12.06 34.28
N LYS A 425 7.97 -11.07 34.57
CA LYS A 425 7.38 -10.19 33.55
C LYS A 425 8.38 -9.13 33.09
N ILE A 426 8.22 -8.68 31.84
CA ILE A 426 9.03 -7.59 31.28
C ILE A 426 8.33 -6.26 31.60
N LYS A 427 9.03 -5.34 32.26
CA LYS A 427 8.51 -4.02 32.61
C LYS A 427 9.33 -2.90 31.99
N PHE A 428 8.66 -1.96 31.33
CA PHE A 428 9.29 -0.75 30.80
C PHE A 428 8.28 0.40 30.70
N GLU A 429 8.78 1.63 30.67
CA GLU A 429 7.97 2.80 30.39
C GLU A 429 7.87 3.05 28.88
N SER A 430 6.64 3.23 28.40
CA SER A 430 6.31 3.62 27.04
C SER A 430 5.91 5.09 27.01
N GLN A 431 6.71 5.92 26.35
CA GLN A 431 6.47 7.36 26.25
C GLN A 431 5.16 7.71 25.53
N PRO A 432 4.62 8.94 25.67
CA PRO A 432 3.56 9.45 24.81
C PRO A 432 3.91 9.26 23.34
N PHE A 433 2.91 8.93 22.51
CA PHE A 433 3.07 8.77 21.07
C PHE A 433 4.35 8.01 20.67
N SER A 434 4.43 6.75 21.08
CA SER A 434 5.63 5.94 20.89
C SER A 434 5.33 4.52 20.43
N VAL A 435 6.34 3.90 19.82
CA VAL A 435 6.30 2.48 19.45
C VAL A 435 7.52 1.77 19.98
N GLN A 436 7.30 0.66 20.66
CA GLN A 436 8.33 -0.23 21.15
C GLN A 436 8.38 -1.51 20.31
N TYR A 437 9.57 -1.83 19.84
CA TYR A 437 9.87 -3.06 19.14
C TYR A 437 10.71 -3.94 20.06
N LEU A 438 10.13 -5.05 20.51
CA LEU A 438 10.69 -5.94 21.51
C LEU A 438 10.96 -7.32 20.90
N LEU A 439 12.12 -7.90 21.20
CA LEU A 439 12.47 -9.27 20.84
C LEU A 439 12.91 -10.02 22.10
N THR A 440 12.48 -11.27 22.27
CA THR A 440 12.88 -12.14 23.37
C THR A 440 13.79 -13.28 22.92
N GLU A 441 14.80 -13.55 23.74
CA GLU A 441 15.74 -14.68 23.61
C GLU A 441 15.61 -15.67 24.77
#